data_AF-A0A3C0IPR1-F1
#
_entry.id   AF-A0A3C0IPR1-F1
#
_cell.length_a   1.000
_cell.length_b   1.000
_cell.length_c   1.000
_cell.angle_alpha   90.00
_cell.angle_beta   90.00
_cell.angle_gamma   90.00
#
_symmetry.space_group_name_H-M   'P 1'
#
loop_
_entity.id
_entity.type
_entity.pdbx_description
1 polymer ?
#
loop_
_entity_poly.entity_id
_entity_poly.type
_entity_poly.pdbx_seq_one_letter_code
_entity_poly.pdbx_strand_id
1 'polypeptide(L)'
;MKFSISILISLLFGLAQLGYSQVNNCGAVSVEQSEYLYNIGRFNEAIATIRACENAKGLTYSNKIESNRILAMCYLAMDSVAAAELAITNILQLKDNYEADARDPQRYQDAVVRLKSSLRVNLVSSVSKKAEDIRRAPANITVITQEEMLKRGYTDIIELLNDVAGFDISIAYGVNYAAVYQRGLRTTITEKTLLLVDGIEENDLWSNVADISRQYPITNIKRIEIIYGPASTMYGPNAFVGVINIITKEPDDQVKVTKKRNFGIHANVGY
;
A
#
# COMPACT_ATOMS: atom_id res chain seq x y z
N MET A 1 -23.16 80.05 -5.62
CA MET A 1 -22.08 79.03 -5.50
C MET A 1 -22.68 77.74 -4.97
N LYS A 2 -22.92 76.78 -5.87
CA LYS A 2 -23.47 75.44 -5.59
C LYS A 2 -22.30 74.46 -5.57
N PHE A 3 -21.84 74.06 -4.39
CA PHE A 3 -20.97 72.90 -4.21
C PHE A 3 -21.28 72.28 -2.84
N SER A 4 -21.16 70.97 -2.74
CA SER A 4 -21.15 70.17 -1.49
C SER A 4 -22.44 69.47 -1.04
N ILE A 5 -23.09 68.73 -1.94
CA ILE A 5 -23.96 67.58 -1.55
C ILE A 5 -23.49 66.27 -2.22
N SER A 6 -22.80 66.33 -3.35
CA SER A 6 -22.35 65.14 -4.07
C SER A 6 -21.16 64.40 -3.44
N ILE A 7 -20.45 65.00 -2.48
CA ILE A 7 -19.25 64.40 -1.85
C ILE A 7 -19.61 63.55 -0.62
N LEU A 8 -20.78 63.78 0.01
CA LEU A 8 -21.21 62.97 1.15
C LEU A 8 -21.83 61.62 0.74
N ILE A 9 -22.41 61.54 -0.46
CA ILE A 9 -23.04 60.30 -0.95
C ILE A 9 -22.00 59.29 -1.46
N SER A 10 -20.85 59.77 -1.98
CA SER A 10 -19.74 58.91 -2.37
C SER A 10 -18.93 58.37 -1.18
N LEU A 11 -19.00 58.99 0.00
CA LEU A 11 -18.38 58.45 1.22
C LEU A 11 -19.24 57.37 1.90
N LEU A 12 -20.57 57.40 1.75
CA LEU A 12 -21.46 56.39 2.34
C LEU A 12 -21.50 55.08 1.54
N PHE A 13 -21.19 55.12 0.24
CA PHE A 13 -21.12 53.92 -0.61
C PHE A 13 -19.77 53.20 -0.55
N GLY A 14 -18.74 53.81 0.04
CA GLY A 14 -17.39 53.24 0.17
C GLY A 14 -17.18 52.30 1.36
N LEU A 15 -18.17 52.18 2.26
CA LEU A 15 -18.05 51.39 3.51
C LEU A 15 -18.83 50.05 3.49
N ALA A 16 -19.49 49.71 2.38
CA ALA A 16 -20.29 48.47 2.28
C ALA A 16 -19.53 47.28 1.66
N GLN A 17 -18.22 47.36 1.45
CA GLN A 17 -17.38 46.21 1.07
C GLN A 17 -16.37 45.86 2.16
N LEU A 18 -16.85 45.68 3.39
CA LEU A 18 -16.19 44.76 4.30
C LEU A 18 -16.51 43.35 3.79
N GLY A 19 -15.72 42.89 2.82
CA GLY A 19 -15.63 41.47 2.52
C GLY A 19 -15.31 40.75 3.82
N TYR A 20 -16.15 39.80 4.21
CA TYR A 20 -15.87 38.85 5.27
C TYR A 20 -14.56 38.15 4.93
N SER A 21 -13.45 38.64 5.48
CA SER A 21 -12.20 37.88 5.53
C SER A 21 -12.46 36.72 6.48
N GLN A 22 -12.79 35.55 5.90
CA GLN A 22 -12.81 34.30 6.64
C GLN A 22 -11.38 34.09 7.14
N VAL A 23 -11.17 34.27 8.44
CA VAL A 23 -9.93 33.86 9.08
C VAL A 23 -9.80 32.36 8.81
N ASN A 24 -8.87 31.98 7.95
CA ASN A 24 -8.59 30.59 7.60
C ASN A 24 -7.97 29.88 8.82
N ASN A 25 -8.82 29.54 9.80
CA ASN A 25 -8.46 28.73 10.96
C ASN A 25 -8.32 27.27 10.50
N CYS A 26 -7.18 26.96 9.90
CA CYS A 26 -6.85 25.62 9.48
C CYS A 26 -6.55 24.74 10.71
N GLY A 27 -7.26 23.63 10.84
CA GLY A 27 -7.15 22.74 12.00
C GLY A 27 -8.41 21.90 12.21
N ALA A 28 -8.77 21.67 13.48
CA ALA A 28 -9.94 20.86 13.82
C ALA A 28 -11.26 21.51 13.34
N VAL A 29 -11.34 22.84 13.42
CA VAL A 29 -12.53 23.60 13.00
C VAL A 29 -12.83 23.40 11.51
N SER A 30 -11.81 23.47 10.65
CA SER A 30 -11.98 23.24 9.21
C SER A 30 -12.42 21.80 8.89
N VAL A 31 -11.96 20.82 9.68
CA VAL A 31 -12.37 19.42 9.52
C VAL A 31 -13.85 19.25 9.90
N GLU A 32 -14.24 19.74 11.08
CA GLU A 32 -15.62 19.67 11.57
C GLU A 32 -16.60 20.38 10.63
N GLN A 33 -16.23 21.58 10.16
CA GLN A 33 -17.02 22.32 9.19
C GLN A 33 -17.17 21.55 7.86
N SER A 34 -16.12 20.89 7.40
CA SER A 34 -16.15 20.11 6.15
C SER A 34 -17.01 18.85 6.30
N GLU A 35 -16.99 18.22 7.48
CA GLU A 35 -17.85 17.08 7.79
C GLU A 35 -19.33 17.48 7.83
N TYR A 36 -19.64 18.64 8.43
CA TYR A 36 -20.99 19.22 8.35
C TYR A 36 -21.42 19.46 6.90
N LEU A 37 -20.56 20.10 6.08
CA LEU A 37 -20.84 20.37 4.67
C LEU A 37 -21.07 19.09 3.86
N TYR A 38 -20.31 18.03 4.14
CA TYR A 38 -20.52 16.71 3.55
C TYR A 38 -21.90 16.15 3.90
N ASN A 39 -22.28 16.18 5.18
CA ASN A 39 -23.55 15.62 5.65
C ASN A 39 -24.78 16.32 5.08
N ILE A 40 -24.68 17.62 4.77
CA ILE A 40 -25.75 18.37 4.09
C ILE A 40 -25.66 18.32 2.55
N GLY A 41 -24.75 17.52 1.98
CA GLY A 41 -24.60 17.30 0.54
C GLY A 41 -23.85 18.40 -0.23
N ARG A 42 -23.20 19.35 0.45
CA ARG A 42 -22.42 20.44 -0.17
C ARG A 42 -20.96 20.03 -0.40
N PHE A 43 -20.76 18.99 -1.21
CA PHE A 43 -19.45 18.35 -1.41
C PHE A 43 -18.37 19.29 -1.96
N ASN A 44 -18.70 20.12 -2.96
CA ASN A 44 -17.75 21.07 -3.54
C ASN A 44 -17.18 22.05 -2.51
N GLU A 45 -18.01 22.48 -1.57
CA GLU A 45 -17.61 23.41 -0.52
C GLU A 45 -16.79 22.72 0.56
N ALA A 46 -17.18 21.50 0.96
CA ALA A 46 -16.36 20.69 1.85
C ALA A 46 -14.95 20.49 1.28
N ILE A 47 -14.84 20.17 -0.01
CA ILE A 47 -13.55 20.04 -0.70
C ILE A 47 -12.79 21.37 -0.70
N ALA A 48 -13.45 22.48 -1.02
CA ALA A 48 -12.82 23.81 -1.05
C ALA A 48 -12.28 24.21 0.33
N THR A 49 -13.05 23.97 1.40
CA THR A 49 -12.65 24.24 2.79
C THR A 49 -11.39 23.46 3.17
N ILE A 50 -11.33 22.17 2.81
CA ILE A 50 -10.14 21.34 3.09
C ILE A 50 -8.93 21.79 2.26
N ARG A 51 -9.12 22.01 0.96
CA ARG A 51 -8.03 22.42 0.05
C ARG A 51 -7.45 23.77 0.38
N ALA A 52 -8.26 24.70 0.89
CA ALA A 52 -7.78 25.99 1.39
C ALA A 52 -6.74 25.84 2.51
N CYS A 53 -6.76 24.70 3.23
CA CYS A 53 -5.88 24.39 4.34
C CYS A 53 -4.75 23.39 4.00
N GLU A 54 -4.69 22.86 2.77
CA GLU A 54 -3.70 21.85 2.36
C GLU A 54 -2.26 22.39 2.41
N ASN A 55 -2.08 23.68 2.10
CA ASN A 55 -0.79 24.37 2.14
C ASN A 55 -0.54 25.12 3.47
N ALA A 56 -1.49 25.12 4.39
CA ALA A 56 -1.36 25.82 5.66
C ALA A 56 -0.48 25.02 6.62
N LYS A 57 0.52 25.68 7.22
CA LYS A 57 1.34 25.14 8.31
C LYS A 57 0.50 25.03 9.59
N GLY A 58 -0.40 24.05 9.68
CA GLY A 58 -1.31 23.94 10.84
C GLY A 58 -2.08 22.64 11.02
N LEU A 59 -2.13 21.75 10.02
CA LEU A 59 -2.83 20.47 10.18
C LEU A 59 -1.98 19.49 11.00
N THR A 60 -2.48 19.14 12.19
CA THR A 60 -1.94 18.04 13.00
C THR A 60 -2.07 16.71 12.26
N TYR A 61 -1.29 15.70 12.67
CA TYR A 61 -1.33 14.37 12.06
C TYR A 61 -2.75 13.79 12.00
N SER A 62 -3.52 13.89 13.09
CA SER A 62 -4.92 13.43 13.14
C SER A 62 -5.82 14.19 12.17
N ASN A 63 -5.66 15.52 12.08
CA ASN A 63 -6.49 16.33 11.20
C ASN A 63 -6.21 16.03 9.72
N LYS A 64 -4.96 15.70 9.35
CA LYS A 64 -4.64 15.29 7.97
C LYS A 64 -5.36 14.01 7.57
N ILE A 65 -5.49 13.04 8.48
CA ILE A 65 -6.21 11.79 8.23
C ILE A 65 -7.69 12.09 8.02
N GLU A 66 -8.32 12.84 8.92
CA GLU A 66 -9.74 13.18 8.81
C GLU A 66 -10.05 14.04 7.59
N SER A 67 -9.20 15.02 7.26
CA SER A 67 -9.33 15.80 6.04
C SER A 67 -9.31 14.92 4.78
N ASN A 68 -8.39 13.96 4.68
CA ASN A 68 -8.35 13.08 3.52
C ASN A 68 -9.54 12.09 3.51
N ARG A 69 -10.02 11.64 4.68
CA ARG A 69 -11.24 10.81 4.81
C ARG A 69 -12.44 11.56 4.22
N ILE A 70 -12.67 12.81 4.63
CA ILE A 70 -13.78 13.63 4.12
C ILE A 70 -13.63 13.92 2.62
N LEU A 71 -12.42 14.24 2.14
CA LEU A 71 -12.16 14.42 0.70
C LEU A 71 -12.52 13.17 -0.09
N ALA A 72 -12.07 11.99 0.35
CA ALA A 72 -12.37 10.73 -0.29
C ALA A 72 -13.88 10.47 -0.35
N MET A 73 -14.60 10.69 0.76
CA MET A 73 -16.06 10.55 0.81
C MET A 73 -16.76 11.53 -0.15
N CYS A 74 -16.33 12.81 -0.18
CA CYS A 74 -16.87 13.81 -1.12
C CYS A 74 -16.65 13.40 -2.58
N TYR A 75 -15.43 12.98 -2.93
CA TYR A 75 -15.11 12.56 -4.30
C TYR A 75 -15.87 11.30 -4.72
N LEU A 76 -16.03 10.32 -3.82
CA LEU A 76 -16.86 9.14 -4.09
C LEU A 76 -18.33 9.51 -4.27
N ALA A 77 -18.85 10.46 -3.49
CA ALA A 77 -20.21 10.96 -3.63
C ALA A 77 -20.42 11.71 -4.95
N MET A 78 -19.37 12.33 -5.49
CA MET A 78 -19.34 13.00 -6.79
C MET A 78 -18.88 12.10 -7.95
N ASP A 79 -18.76 10.78 -7.74
CA ASP A 79 -18.28 9.80 -8.72
C ASP A 79 -16.85 10.04 -9.29
N SER A 80 -16.04 10.87 -8.62
CA SER A 80 -14.64 11.08 -8.96
C SER A 80 -13.74 10.04 -8.29
N VAL A 81 -13.73 8.82 -8.83
CA VAL A 81 -13.01 7.69 -8.24
C VAL A 81 -11.51 7.96 -8.12
N ALA A 82 -10.85 8.47 -9.17
CA ALA A 82 -9.41 8.71 -9.16
C ALA A 82 -8.98 9.70 -8.05
N ALA A 83 -9.75 10.77 -7.83
CA ALA A 83 -9.46 11.74 -6.77
C ALA A 83 -9.71 11.16 -5.38
N ALA A 84 -10.74 10.32 -5.24
CA ALA A 84 -10.99 9.59 -4.00
C ALA A 84 -9.85 8.62 -3.66
N GLU A 85 -9.36 7.87 -4.65
CA GLU A 85 -8.27 6.91 -4.46
C GLU A 85 -6.97 7.60 -4.05
N LEU A 86 -6.69 8.79 -4.61
CA LEU A 86 -5.55 9.62 -4.19
C LEU A 86 -5.67 10.03 -2.71
N ALA A 87 -6.85 10.51 -2.30
CA ALA A 87 -7.09 10.89 -0.90
C ALA A 87 -6.95 9.69 0.05
N ILE A 88 -7.49 8.52 -0.31
CA ILE A 88 -7.32 7.29 0.49
C ILE A 88 -5.85 6.86 0.55
N THR A 89 -5.13 6.96 -0.56
CA THR A 89 -3.69 6.65 -0.60
C THR A 89 -2.89 7.54 0.35
N ASN A 90 -3.22 8.84 0.42
CA ASN A 90 -2.59 9.77 1.37
C ASN A 90 -2.86 9.34 2.82
N ILE A 91 -4.07 8.84 3.14
CA ILE A 91 -4.38 8.30 4.47
C ILE A 91 -3.49 7.10 4.78
N LEU A 92 -3.42 6.14 3.86
CA LEU A 92 -2.68 4.89 4.06
C LEU A 92 -1.16 5.14 4.15
N GLN A 93 -0.65 6.16 3.48
CA GLN A 93 0.74 6.61 3.64
C GLN A 93 1.02 7.26 5.01
N LEU A 94 0.03 7.94 5.59
CA LEU A 94 0.15 8.54 6.92
C LEU A 94 -0.03 7.48 8.02
N LYS A 95 -1.01 6.59 7.87
CA LYS A 95 -1.40 5.56 8.84
C LYS A 95 -1.68 4.24 8.10
N ASP A 96 -0.68 3.37 8.06
CA ASP A 96 -0.75 2.06 7.36
C ASP A 96 -1.88 1.16 7.89
N ASN A 97 -2.10 1.14 9.21
CA ASN A 97 -3.17 0.39 9.85
C ASN A 97 -4.50 1.15 9.91
N TYR A 98 -4.73 2.12 9.03
CA TYR A 98 -6.02 2.81 8.97
C TYR A 98 -7.16 1.84 8.64
N GLU A 99 -8.30 2.07 9.30
CA GLU A 99 -9.56 1.38 9.07
C GLU A 99 -10.65 2.44 9.01
N ALA A 100 -11.56 2.29 8.06
CA ALA A 100 -12.73 3.16 7.96
C ALA A 100 -13.64 2.94 9.18
N ASP A 101 -14.31 4.00 9.63
CA ASP A 101 -15.28 3.90 10.72
C ASP A 101 -16.51 3.10 10.23
N ALA A 102 -17.14 2.33 11.11
CA ALA A 102 -18.36 1.61 10.81
C ALA A 102 -19.52 2.54 10.39
N ARG A 103 -19.45 3.83 10.77
CA ARG A 103 -20.40 4.88 10.39
C ARG A 103 -20.15 5.43 8.98
N ASP A 104 -19.01 5.13 8.36
CA ASP A 104 -18.69 5.62 7.03
C ASP A 104 -19.59 5.02 5.95
N PRO A 105 -19.81 5.70 4.83
CA PRO A 105 -20.53 5.12 3.70
C PRO A 105 -19.86 3.82 3.23
N GLN A 106 -20.66 2.79 2.93
CA GLN A 106 -20.15 1.47 2.50
C GLN A 106 -19.15 1.58 1.33
N ARG A 107 -19.46 2.44 0.35
CA ARG A 107 -18.61 2.67 -0.82
C ARG A 107 -17.21 3.17 -0.45
N TYR A 108 -17.08 3.96 0.61
CA TYR A 108 -15.79 4.40 1.14
C TYR A 108 -15.07 3.26 1.85
N GLN A 109 -15.77 2.51 2.71
CA GLN A 109 -15.19 1.34 3.39
C GLN A 109 -14.61 0.34 2.38
N ASP A 110 -15.37 -0.01 1.34
CA ASP A 110 -14.95 -0.93 0.29
C ASP A 110 -13.73 -0.39 -0.49
N ALA A 111 -13.70 0.91 -0.78
CA ALA A 111 -12.57 1.55 -1.46
C ALA A 111 -11.29 1.54 -0.61
N VAL A 112 -11.41 1.81 0.70
CA VAL A 112 -10.28 1.72 1.65
C VAL A 112 -9.75 0.31 1.72
N VAL A 113 -10.60 -0.71 1.86
CA VAL A 113 -10.17 -2.11 1.89
C VAL A 113 -9.47 -2.51 0.59
N ARG A 114 -10.07 -2.16 -0.57
CA ARG A 114 -9.48 -2.43 -1.89
C ARG A 114 -8.10 -1.80 -2.05
N LEU A 115 -7.97 -0.51 -1.76
CA LEU A 115 -6.68 0.18 -1.88
C LEU A 115 -5.66 -0.30 -0.88
N LYS A 116 -6.07 -0.60 0.37
CA LYS A 116 -5.21 -1.20 1.38
C LYS A 116 -4.68 -2.55 0.92
N SER A 117 -5.51 -3.42 0.32
CA SER A 117 -5.02 -4.67 -0.27
C SER A 117 -4.04 -4.43 -1.42
N SER A 118 -4.33 -3.47 -2.30
CA SER A 118 -3.44 -3.12 -3.43
C SER A 118 -2.12 -2.48 -2.98
N LEU A 119 -2.11 -1.74 -1.88
CA LEU A 119 -0.91 -1.11 -1.33
C LEU A 119 -0.11 -2.05 -0.43
N ARG A 120 -0.75 -3.03 0.21
CA ARG A 120 -0.05 -4.12 0.92
C ARG A 120 0.77 -4.99 -0.03
N VAL A 121 0.37 -5.10 -1.30
CA VAL A 121 1.22 -5.66 -2.35
C VAL A 121 2.51 -4.84 -2.53
N ASN A 122 2.46 -3.52 -2.26
CA ASN A 122 3.62 -2.63 -2.34
C ASN A 122 4.40 -2.52 -1.02
N LEU A 123 4.05 -3.28 0.02
CA LEU A 123 4.83 -3.36 1.25
C LEU A 123 5.67 -4.64 1.20
N VAL A 124 6.98 -4.48 1.16
CA VAL A 124 7.94 -5.59 1.15
C VAL A 124 8.57 -5.70 2.52
N SER A 125 8.51 -6.89 3.10
CA SER A 125 9.16 -7.16 4.40
C SER A 125 10.63 -7.59 4.22
N SER A 126 11.00 -7.94 2.99
CA SER A 126 12.26 -8.59 2.66
C SER A 126 13.49 -7.68 2.59
N VAL A 127 13.38 -6.36 2.75
CA VAL A 127 14.55 -5.46 2.66
C VAL A 127 15.00 -4.96 4.02
N SER A 128 14.06 -4.65 4.92
CA SER A 128 14.36 -4.03 6.22
C SER A 128 13.91 -4.87 7.42
N LYS A 129 13.42 -6.11 7.20
CA LYS A 129 12.75 -6.95 8.22
C LYS A 129 11.57 -6.23 8.91
N LYS A 130 11.08 -5.17 8.28
CA LYS A 130 9.95 -4.33 8.67
C LYS A 130 9.15 -4.07 7.41
N ALA A 131 7.83 -3.95 7.53
CA ALA A 131 6.99 -3.57 6.40
C ALA A 131 7.38 -2.16 5.92
N GLU A 132 8.01 -2.06 4.75
CA GLU A 132 8.36 -0.80 4.11
C GLU A 132 7.83 -0.77 2.68
N ASP A 133 7.43 0.43 2.23
CA ASP A 133 6.96 0.66 0.87
C ASP A 133 8.10 0.42 -0.13
N ILE A 134 7.86 -0.42 -1.15
CA ILE A 134 8.79 -0.74 -2.24
C ILE A 134 9.41 0.53 -2.83
N ARG A 135 8.63 1.63 -2.92
CA ARG A 135 9.08 2.92 -3.49
C ARG A 135 10.17 3.61 -2.66
N ARG A 136 10.32 3.22 -1.40
CA ARG A 136 11.32 3.78 -0.47
C ARG A 136 12.54 2.88 -0.31
N ALA A 137 12.47 1.64 -0.79
CA ALA A 137 13.57 0.71 -0.70
C ALA A 137 14.66 1.07 -1.74
N PRO A 138 15.95 1.12 -1.36
CA PRO A 138 17.05 1.44 -2.27
C PRO A 138 17.43 0.26 -3.20
N ALA A 139 16.71 -0.86 -3.14
CA ALA A 139 16.98 -2.07 -3.92
C ALA A 139 15.94 -2.24 -5.04
N ASN A 140 16.33 -2.93 -6.13
CA ASN A 140 15.39 -3.30 -7.18
C ASN A 140 14.59 -4.52 -6.72
N ILE A 141 13.27 -4.36 -6.57
CA ILE A 141 12.37 -5.37 -6.00
C ILE A 141 11.25 -5.64 -6.98
N THR A 142 10.94 -6.92 -7.17
CA THR A 142 9.75 -7.37 -7.89
C THR A 142 8.86 -8.15 -6.93
N VAL A 143 7.57 -7.82 -6.89
CA VAL A 143 6.58 -8.55 -6.10
C VAL A 143 5.58 -9.19 -7.04
N ILE A 144 5.45 -10.50 -6.92
CA ILE A 144 4.55 -11.32 -7.74
C ILE A 144 3.40 -11.75 -6.84
N THR A 145 2.21 -11.22 -7.14
CA THR A 145 1.01 -11.42 -6.31
C THR A 145 0.33 -12.75 -6.58
N GLN A 146 -0.49 -13.22 -5.63
CA GLN A 146 -1.33 -14.39 -5.86
C GLN A 146 -2.21 -14.25 -7.10
N GLU A 147 -2.81 -13.09 -7.31
CA GLU A 147 -3.67 -12.83 -8.46
C GLU A 147 -2.89 -12.95 -9.77
N GLU A 148 -1.64 -12.46 -9.81
CA GLU A 148 -0.78 -12.60 -10.98
C GLU A 148 -0.38 -14.05 -11.22
N MET A 149 -0.01 -14.79 -10.16
CA MET A 149 0.36 -16.20 -10.27
C MET A 149 -0.79 -17.05 -10.82
N LEU A 150 -2.01 -16.80 -10.33
CA LEU A 150 -3.22 -17.47 -10.82
C LEU A 150 -3.55 -17.08 -12.26
N LYS A 151 -3.41 -15.79 -12.62
CA LYS A 151 -3.69 -15.29 -13.97
C LYS A 151 -2.74 -15.87 -15.01
N ARG A 152 -1.46 -16.06 -14.65
CA ARG A 152 -0.45 -16.67 -15.53
C ARG A 152 -0.47 -18.20 -15.51
N GLY A 153 -1.12 -18.80 -14.52
CA GLY A 153 -1.32 -20.24 -14.45
C GLY A 153 -0.09 -21.02 -13.99
N TYR A 154 0.78 -20.43 -13.16
CA TYR A 154 1.95 -21.11 -12.64
C TYR A 154 1.58 -22.30 -11.76
N THR A 155 2.26 -23.42 -11.98
CA THR A 155 2.06 -24.66 -11.23
C THR A 155 3.08 -24.84 -10.11
N ASP A 156 4.29 -24.31 -10.29
CA ASP A 156 5.34 -24.30 -9.28
C ASP A 156 6.17 -23.00 -9.33
N ILE A 157 7.01 -22.79 -8.33
CA ILE A 157 7.86 -21.59 -8.21
C ILE A 157 8.91 -21.54 -9.32
N ILE A 158 9.36 -22.68 -9.83
CA ILE A 158 10.37 -22.73 -10.89
C ILE A 158 9.80 -22.19 -12.20
N GLU A 159 8.56 -22.55 -12.53
CA GLU A 159 7.82 -22.00 -13.68
C GLU A 159 7.68 -20.48 -13.58
N LEU A 160 7.35 -19.99 -12.38
CA LEU A 160 7.26 -18.57 -12.08
C LEU A 160 8.60 -17.86 -12.25
N LEU A 161 9.68 -18.39 -11.66
CA LEU A 161 11.00 -17.80 -11.76
C LEU A 161 11.52 -17.81 -13.20
N ASN A 162 11.14 -18.80 -14.02
CA ASN A 162 11.54 -18.87 -15.42
C ASN A 162 10.93 -17.75 -16.28
N ASP A 163 9.74 -17.27 -15.93
CA ASP A 163 9.09 -16.14 -16.62
C ASP A 163 9.63 -14.77 -16.15
N VAL A 164 10.19 -14.72 -14.94
CA VAL A 164 10.67 -13.48 -14.35
C VAL A 164 12.02 -13.07 -14.95
N ALA A 165 12.13 -11.78 -15.30
CA ALA A 165 13.35 -11.25 -15.89
C ALA A 165 14.57 -11.38 -14.97
N GLY A 166 15.70 -11.79 -15.54
CA GLY A 166 16.96 -11.91 -14.81
C GLY A 166 17.18 -13.24 -14.11
N PHE A 167 16.28 -14.21 -14.31
CA PHE A 167 16.48 -15.61 -13.93
C PHE A 167 16.86 -16.47 -15.13
N ASP A 168 17.62 -17.51 -14.84
CA ASP A 168 17.98 -18.57 -15.77
C ASP A 168 17.92 -19.89 -14.99
N ILE A 169 17.23 -20.88 -15.54
CA ILE A 169 16.89 -22.11 -14.81
C ILE A 169 17.44 -23.32 -15.55
N SER A 170 18.11 -24.18 -14.80
CA SER A 170 18.57 -25.48 -15.28
C SER A 170 17.88 -26.60 -14.49
N ILE A 171 16.99 -27.34 -15.14
CA ILE A 171 16.30 -28.48 -14.51
C ILE A 171 17.23 -29.69 -14.58
N ALA A 172 17.65 -30.19 -13.42
CA ALA A 172 18.62 -31.29 -13.32
C ALA A 172 17.95 -32.67 -13.19
N TYR A 173 16.64 -32.71 -12.89
CA TYR A 173 15.85 -33.95 -12.71
C TYR A 173 16.51 -34.98 -11.76
N GLY A 174 17.26 -34.50 -10.74
CA GLY A 174 17.98 -35.32 -9.76
C GLY A 174 17.57 -34.98 -8.32
N VAL A 175 18.49 -35.19 -7.37
CA VAL A 175 18.29 -34.85 -5.94
C VAL A 175 17.94 -33.37 -5.78
N ASN A 176 18.59 -32.51 -6.58
CA ASN A 176 18.23 -31.10 -6.71
C ASN A 176 17.32 -30.98 -7.95
N TYR A 177 16.07 -30.56 -7.73
CA TYR A 177 15.06 -30.47 -8.78
C TYR A 177 15.46 -29.46 -9.87
N ALA A 178 15.87 -28.26 -9.46
CA ALA A 178 16.31 -27.20 -10.36
C ALA A 178 17.46 -26.39 -9.75
N ALA A 179 18.39 -25.95 -10.60
CA ALA A 179 19.34 -24.90 -10.27
C ALA A 179 18.80 -23.57 -10.78
N VAL A 180 18.63 -22.62 -9.86
CA VAL A 180 18.14 -21.28 -10.16
C VAL A 180 19.31 -20.31 -10.17
N TYR A 181 19.49 -19.61 -11.27
CA TYR A 181 20.52 -18.60 -11.46
C TYR A 181 19.88 -17.23 -11.58
N GLN A 182 20.53 -16.21 -11.03
CA GLN A 182 20.04 -14.85 -11.05
C GLN A 182 21.15 -13.92 -11.57
N ARG A 183 20.78 -12.95 -12.42
CA ARG A 183 21.69 -11.94 -13.01
C ARG A 183 22.91 -12.52 -13.74
N GLY A 184 22.79 -13.72 -14.31
CA GLY A 184 23.84 -14.37 -15.10
C GLY A 184 24.95 -15.04 -14.29
N LEU A 185 24.85 -15.08 -12.96
CA LEU A 185 25.77 -15.87 -12.14
C LEU A 185 25.32 -17.34 -12.14
N ARG A 186 26.05 -18.18 -12.88
CA ARG A 186 25.88 -19.64 -12.87
C ARG A 186 26.88 -20.28 -11.92
N THR A 187 26.36 -20.93 -10.89
CA THR A 187 27.11 -21.75 -9.93
C THR A 187 26.72 -23.22 -10.05
N THR A 188 27.47 -24.13 -9.43
CA THR A 188 27.16 -25.56 -9.48
C THR A 188 25.86 -25.89 -8.75
N ILE A 189 25.57 -25.14 -7.69
CA ILE A 189 24.39 -25.23 -6.84
C ILE A 189 23.81 -23.82 -6.66
N THR A 190 22.67 -23.62 -6.02
CA THR A 190 22.11 -22.27 -5.81
C THR A 190 22.56 -21.72 -4.45
N GLU A 191 23.87 -21.56 -4.23
CA GLU A 191 24.43 -21.14 -2.92
C GLU A 191 24.66 -19.64 -2.75
N LYS A 192 24.33 -18.84 -3.77
CA LYS A 192 24.54 -17.36 -3.77
C LYS A 192 23.26 -16.56 -3.77
N THR A 193 22.13 -17.25 -3.64
CA THR A 193 20.79 -16.68 -3.54
C THR A 193 20.22 -17.08 -2.20
N LEU A 194 19.70 -16.10 -1.48
CA LEU A 194 19.00 -16.35 -0.22
C LEU A 194 17.53 -16.69 -0.51
N LEU A 195 17.08 -17.83 -0.01
CA LEU A 195 15.69 -18.22 0.02
C LEU A 195 15.13 -17.95 1.42
N LEU A 196 14.05 -17.18 1.47
CA LEU A 196 13.29 -16.92 2.67
C LEU A 196 11.88 -17.47 2.52
N VAL A 197 11.32 -17.97 3.62
CA VAL A 197 9.88 -18.22 3.77
C VAL A 197 9.41 -17.42 4.98
N ASP A 198 8.46 -16.52 4.75
CA ASP A 198 7.95 -15.60 5.77
C ASP A 198 9.08 -14.84 6.51
N GLY A 199 10.18 -14.56 5.80
CA GLY A 199 11.35 -13.86 6.34
C GLY A 199 12.35 -14.74 7.12
N ILE A 200 12.10 -16.04 7.23
CA ILE A 200 13.00 -17.04 7.83
C ILE A 200 13.83 -17.68 6.72
N GLU A 201 15.13 -17.88 6.96
CA GLU A 201 16.05 -18.48 5.98
C GLU A 201 15.83 -19.98 5.85
N GLU A 202 15.68 -20.44 4.61
CA GLU A 202 15.45 -21.84 4.24
C GLU A 202 16.62 -22.44 3.44
N ASN A 203 17.76 -21.74 3.37
CA ASN A 203 18.98 -22.29 2.79
C ASN A 203 19.52 -23.43 3.67
N ASP A 204 20.10 -24.46 3.05
CA ASP A 204 20.74 -25.54 3.78
C ASP A 204 21.90 -25.01 4.64
N LEU A 205 21.93 -25.40 5.91
CA LEU A 205 22.87 -24.83 6.90
C LEU A 205 24.34 -25.21 6.62
N TRP A 206 24.59 -26.32 5.92
CA TRP A 206 25.94 -26.78 5.64
C TRP A 206 26.47 -26.24 4.31
N SER A 207 25.67 -26.37 3.26
CA SER A 207 26.04 -26.05 1.87
C SER A 207 25.59 -24.66 1.42
N ASN A 208 24.71 -24.00 2.18
CA ASN A 208 24.05 -22.73 1.85
C ASN A 208 23.18 -22.78 0.59
N VAL A 209 22.84 -23.97 0.11
CA VAL A 209 22.02 -24.14 -1.09
C VAL A 209 20.58 -23.69 -0.80
N ALA A 210 20.05 -22.83 -1.65
CA ALA A 210 18.62 -22.58 -1.73
C ALA A 210 17.97 -23.66 -2.59
N ASP A 211 17.41 -24.69 -1.94
CA ASP A 211 16.70 -25.76 -2.62
C ASP A 211 15.28 -25.30 -3.00
N ILE A 212 15.13 -24.85 -4.25
CA ILE A 212 13.84 -24.42 -4.79
C ILE A 212 13.24 -25.59 -5.58
N SER A 213 12.16 -26.15 -5.03
CA SER A 213 11.45 -27.29 -5.61
C SER A 213 9.94 -27.09 -5.53
N ARG A 214 9.17 -28.15 -5.81
CA ARG A 214 7.69 -28.18 -5.74
C ARG A 214 7.14 -28.25 -4.31
N GLN A 215 7.96 -27.92 -3.31
CA GLN A 215 7.61 -28.05 -1.88
C GLN A 215 6.58 -27.03 -1.40
N TYR A 216 6.48 -25.88 -2.08
CA TYR A 216 5.51 -24.84 -1.75
C TYR A 216 4.43 -24.76 -2.84
N PRO A 217 3.19 -25.18 -2.56
CA PRO A 217 2.11 -25.08 -3.53
C PRO A 217 1.72 -23.62 -3.75
N ILE A 218 1.61 -23.20 -5.02
CA ILE A 218 1.21 -21.83 -5.41
C ILE A 218 -0.11 -21.41 -4.75
N THR A 219 -0.99 -22.35 -4.39
CA THR A 219 -2.25 -22.07 -3.69
C THR A 219 -2.06 -21.52 -2.28
N ASN A 220 -0.96 -21.83 -1.60
CA ASN A 220 -0.68 -21.42 -0.22
C ASN A 220 0.22 -20.19 -0.14
N ILE A 221 0.79 -19.77 -1.26
CA ILE A 221 1.61 -18.56 -1.33
C ILE A 221 0.66 -17.37 -1.40
N LYS A 222 1.01 -16.26 -0.77
CA LYS A 222 0.30 -14.98 -0.85
C LYS A 222 0.95 -14.08 -1.89
N ARG A 223 2.27 -14.04 -1.88
CA ARG A 223 3.11 -13.34 -2.87
C ARG A 223 4.54 -13.84 -2.77
N ILE A 224 5.32 -13.63 -3.84
CA ILE A 224 6.76 -13.83 -3.85
C ILE A 224 7.43 -12.47 -4.03
N GLU A 225 8.36 -12.15 -3.14
CA GLU A 225 9.16 -10.92 -3.16
C GLU A 225 10.57 -11.27 -3.63
N ILE A 226 11.02 -10.68 -4.73
CA ILE A 226 12.34 -10.91 -5.32
C ILE A 226 13.15 -9.63 -5.23
N ILE A 227 14.29 -9.70 -4.57
CA ILE A 227 15.26 -8.60 -4.47
C ILE A 227 16.42 -8.92 -5.40
N TYR A 228 16.73 -7.99 -6.30
CA TYR A 228 17.87 -8.10 -7.20
C TYR A 228 19.08 -7.38 -6.61
N GLY A 229 20.21 -8.09 -6.59
CA GLY A 229 21.49 -7.57 -6.15
C GLY A 229 21.83 -7.87 -4.69
N PRO A 230 23.02 -7.42 -4.26
CA PRO A 230 23.58 -7.81 -2.97
C PRO A 230 22.74 -7.26 -1.82
N ALA A 231 22.24 -8.16 -0.96
CA ALA A 231 21.58 -7.84 0.30
C ALA A 231 22.33 -8.43 1.51
N SER A 232 23.61 -8.76 1.33
CA SER A 232 24.43 -9.42 2.35
C SER A 232 24.63 -8.61 3.63
N THR A 233 24.51 -7.29 3.56
CA THR A 233 24.56 -6.43 4.76
C THR A 233 23.40 -6.67 5.71
N MET A 234 22.23 -7.06 5.19
CA MET A 234 21.00 -7.29 5.96
C MET A 234 20.77 -8.75 6.31
N TYR A 235 21.16 -9.65 5.40
CA TYR A 235 20.84 -11.07 5.49
C TYR A 235 22.06 -12.00 5.60
N GLY A 236 23.28 -11.48 5.48
CA GLY A 236 24.49 -12.29 5.57
C GLY A 236 24.97 -12.87 4.22
N PRO A 237 25.90 -13.83 4.25
CA PRO A 237 26.68 -14.22 3.08
C PRO A 237 25.86 -14.82 1.94
N ASN A 238 24.69 -15.38 2.22
CA ASN A 238 23.85 -16.10 1.25
C ASN A 238 23.08 -15.16 0.31
N ALA A 239 22.90 -13.89 0.67
CA ALA A 239 22.22 -12.88 -0.14
C ALA A 239 23.16 -12.13 -1.10
N PHE A 240 24.07 -12.83 -1.77
CA PHE A 240 25.09 -12.21 -2.63
C PHE A 240 24.50 -11.71 -3.97
N VAL A 241 23.71 -12.55 -4.64
CA VAL A 241 23.09 -12.23 -5.93
C VAL A 241 21.73 -11.55 -5.75
N GLY A 242 21.00 -11.97 -4.73
CA GLY A 242 19.65 -11.53 -4.46
C GLY A 242 18.99 -12.34 -3.35
N VAL A 243 17.72 -12.02 -3.13
CA VAL A 243 16.85 -12.68 -2.15
C VAL A 243 15.55 -13.05 -2.83
N ILE A 244 15.06 -14.26 -2.58
CA ILE A 244 13.72 -14.71 -2.95
C ILE A 244 13.00 -14.98 -1.64
N ASN A 245 11.96 -14.21 -1.34
CA ASN A 245 11.13 -14.42 -0.15
C ASN A 245 9.73 -14.86 -0.54
N ILE A 246 9.33 -16.02 -0.05
CA ILE A 246 8.00 -16.59 -0.24
C ILE A 246 7.17 -16.17 0.98
N ILE A 247 6.13 -15.38 0.75
CA ILE A 247 5.19 -15.04 1.81
C ILE A 247 3.99 -15.97 1.71
N THR A 248 3.68 -16.70 2.77
CA THR A 248 2.56 -17.63 2.83
C THR A 248 1.25 -16.91 3.16
N LYS A 249 0.12 -17.55 2.86
CA LYS A 249 -1.22 -17.05 3.21
C LYS A 249 -1.47 -17.24 4.70
N GLU A 250 -1.92 -16.17 5.35
CA GLU A 250 -2.42 -16.22 6.72
C GLU A 250 -3.86 -16.76 6.74
N PRO A 251 -4.37 -17.19 7.91
CA PRO A 251 -5.75 -17.68 8.04
C PRO A 251 -6.81 -16.71 7.47
N ASP A 252 -6.60 -15.41 7.67
CA ASP A 252 -7.48 -14.35 7.18
C ASP A 252 -7.48 -14.23 5.64
N ASP A 253 -6.39 -14.64 4.96
CA ASP A 253 -6.32 -14.65 3.50
C ASP A 253 -7.08 -15.84 2.91
N GLN A 254 -7.20 -16.94 3.66
CA GLN A 254 -7.93 -18.14 3.24
C GLN A 254 -9.44 -18.01 3.48
N VAL A 255 -9.84 -17.27 4.52
CA VAL A 255 -11.23 -17.12 4.94
C VAL A 255 -11.71 -15.70 4.69
N LYS A 256 -12.41 -15.47 3.58
CA LYS A 256 -13.20 -14.25 3.41
C LYS A 256 -14.43 -14.33 4.32
N VAL A 257 -14.38 -13.70 5.50
CA VAL A 257 -15.51 -13.60 6.42
C VAL A 257 -16.58 -12.68 5.81
N THR A 258 -17.43 -13.21 4.93
CA THR A 258 -18.46 -12.42 4.21
C THR A 258 -19.70 -12.16 5.06
N LYS A 259 -19.81 -12.75 6.25
CA LYS A 259 -20.88 -12.52 7.24
C LYS A 259 -20.33 -12.88 8.62
N LYS A 260 -20.81 -12.25 9.70
CA LYS A 260 -20.59 -12.61 11.12
C LYS A 260 -21.06 -14.05 11.42
N ARG A 261 -20.43 -15.04 10.80
CA ARG A 261 -20.49 -16.44 11.18
C ARG A 261 -19.09 -16.77 11.64
N ASN A 262 -18.96 -17.00 12.93
CA ASN A 262 -17.71 -17.46 13.52
C ASN A 262 -17.42 -18.84 12.93
N PHE A 263 -16.51 -18.90 11.96
CA PHE A 263 -15.94 -20.17 11.51
C PHE A 263 -14.63 -20.34 12.28
N GLY A 264 -14.60 -21.33 13.18
CA GLY A 264 -13.35 -21.77 13.79
C GLY A 264 -12.63 -22.68 12.82
N ILE A 265 -11.46 -22.26 12.33
CA ILE A 265 -10.54 -23.15 11.61
C ILE A 265 -9.48 -23.61 12.59
N HIS A 266 -9.46 -24.92 12.84
CA HIS A 266 -8.38 -25.57 13.58
C HIS A 266 -7.48 -26.24 12.54
N ALA A 267 -6.32 -25.64 12.27
CA ALA A 267 -5.27 -26.27 11.49
C ALA A 267 -4.22 -26.80 12.46
N ASN A 268 -4.10 -28.12 12.57
CA ASN A 268 -2.94 -28.74 13.21
C ASN A 268 -1.78 -28.73 12.21
N VAL A 269 -0.89 -27.76 12.36
CA VAL A 269 0.46 -27.82 11.77
C VAL A 269 1.37 -28.46 12.81
N GLY A 270 1.42 -29.79 12.79
CA GLY A 270 2.47 -30.56 13.45
C GLY A 270 3.54 -30.92 12.42
N TYR A 271 4.80 -30.86 12.83
CA TYR A 271 5.86 -31.68 12.24
C TYR A 271 5.64 -33.15 12.59
#